data_AF-A0A412X6H8-F1
#
_entry.id   AF-A0A412X6H8-F1
#
_cell.length_a   1.000
_cell.length_b   1.000
_cell.length_c   1.000
_cell.angle_alpha   90.00
_cell.angle_beta   90.00
_cell.angle_gamma   90.00
#
_symmetry.space_group_name_H-M   'P 1'
#
loop_
_entity.id
_entity.type
_entity.pdbx_description
1 polymer ?
#
loop_
_entity_poly.entity_id
_entity_poly.type
_entity_poly.pdbx_seq_one_letter_code
_entity_poly.pdbx_strand_id
1 'polypeptide(L)'
;MVSKKKFFSACKCYENNKYGVDYVKPQLCIDEESHLIFCDRCGAVIDPFAAMLMVAIFEKRQNREWGRYMESARRFWKIAHSYKPYRVALKEMEKNMGRGNNAMLPCCPKCDRAFDPADIKAYVNKKYVCD
;
A
#
# COMPACT_ATOMS: atom_id res chain seq x y z
N MET A 1 35.55 -10.75 40.54
CA MET A 1 35.51 -10.76 39.06
C MET A 1 34.40 -11.71 38.63
N VAL A 2 33.20 -11.19 38.37
CA VAL A 2 32.07 -12.02 37.91
C VAL A 2 32.33 -12.42 36.47
N SER A 3 32.50 -13.72 36.25
CA SER A 3 32.81 -14.33 34.96
C SER A 3 31.79 -13.85 33.91
N LYS A 4 32.26 -13.22 32.82
CA LYS A 4 31.47 -12.83 31.64
C LYS A 4 30.98 -14.07 30.85
N LYS A 5 30.47 -15.08 31.54
CA LYS A 5 29.92 -16.30 30.94
C LYS A 5 28.49 -16.01 30.52
N LYS A 6 28.35 -15.63 29.24
CA LYS A 6 27.20 -15.91 28.37
C LYS A 6 25.84 -15.78 29.08
N PHE A 7 25.36 -14.55 29.28
CA PHE A 7 23.92 -14.36 29.47
C PHE A 7 23.22 -14.94 28.24
N PHE A 8 22.38 -15.94 28.48
CA PHE A 8 21.74 -16.78 27.50
C PHE A 8 21.01 -15.93 26.45
N SER A 9 21.52 -15.95 25.21
CA SER A 9 20.66 -16.32 24.10
C SER A 9 21.52 -17.05 23.07
N ALA A 10 21.38 -18.37 23.00
CA ALA A 10 21.85 -19.17 21.86
C ALA A 10 20.99 -18.90 20.60
N CYS A 11 20.03 -17.98 20.69
CA CYS A 11 19.10 -17.64 19.63
C CYS A 11 19.82 -16.86 18.53
N LYS A 12 19.94 -17.49 17.35
CA LYS A 12 20.44 -16.86 16.12
C LYS A 12 19.34 -16.38 15.19
N CYS A 13 18.07 -16.65 15.52
CA CYS A 13 16.92 -16.32 14.66
C CYS A 13 16.79 -14.82 14.36
N TYR A 14 17.34 -13.97 15.23
CA TYR A 14 17.20 -12.51 15.16
C TYR A 14 18.56 -11.79 15.11
N GLU A 15 19.67 -12.50 14.88
CA GLU A 15 21.02 -11.92 14.90
C GLU A 15 21.18 -10.78 13.89
N ASN A 16 20.57 -10.94 12.71
CA ASN A 16 20.61 -9.96 11.63
C ASN A 16 19.65 -8.77 11.83
N ASN A 17 18.67 -8.87 12.74
CA ASN A 17 17.72 -7.79 13.00
C ASN A 17 18.41 -6.51 13.48
N LYS A 18 19.57 -6.65 14.14
CA LYS A 18 20.40 -5.53 14.61
C LYS A 18 20.90 -4.65 13.47
N TYR A 19 21.15 -5.24 12.30
CA TYR A 19 21.73 -4.56 11.13
C TYR A 19 20.66 -4.19 10.10
N GLY A 20 19.41 -4.63 10.30
CA GLY A 20 18.28 -4.29 9.44
C GLY A 20 18.25 -5.01 8.09
N VAL A 21 19.24 -5.86 7.81
CA VAL A 21 19.35 -6.78 6.66
C VAL A 21 18.58 -8.05 6.98
N ASP A 22 17.72 -8.52 6.06
CA ASP A 22 16.89 -9.73 6.23
C ASP A 22 16.12 -9.76 7.56
N TYR A 23 15.42 -8.66 7.83
CA TYR A 23 14.72 -8.47 9.09
C TYR A 23 13.62 -9.50 9.32
N VAL A 24 13.70 -10.22 10.44
CA VAL A 24 12.77 -11.26 10.85
C VAL A 24 11.89 -10.74 11.97
N LYS A 25 10.55 -10.79 11.80
CA LYS A 25 9.63 -10.42 12.89
C LYS A 25 9.91 -11.28 14.14
N PRO A 26 10.17 -10.65 15.31
CA PRO A 26 10.39 -11.38 16.54
C PRO A 26 9.11 -12.11 16.95
N GLN A 27 9.25 -13.40 17.26
CA GLN A 27 8.22 -14.25 17.86
C GLN A 27 8.78 -14.70 19.21
N LEU A 28 8.27 -14.07 20.26
CA LEU A 28 8.71 -14.23 21.63
C LEU A 28 7.52 -14.70 22.47
N CYS A 29 7.76 -15.68 23.33
CA CYS A 29 6.79 -16.20 24.29
C CYS A 29 7.27 -15.83 25.69
N ILE A 30 6.38 -15.31 26.52
CA ILE A 30 6.66 -15.00 27.92
C ILE A 30 6.00 -16.11 28.74
N ASP A 31 6.79 -16.79 29.57
CA ASP A 31 6.27 -17.68 30.59
C ASP A 31 6.05 -16.88 31.87
N GLU A 32 4.79 -16.75 32.27
CA GLU A 32 4.38 -15.99 33.45
C GLU A 32 4.76 -16.68 34.76
N GLU A 33 4.93 -18.01 34.77
CA GLU A 33 5.31 -18.74 35.98
C GLU A 33 6.82 -18.66 36.22
N SER A 34 7.61 -18.91 35.17
CA SER A 34 9.07 -18.90 35.28
C SER A 34 9.68 -17.49 35.10
N HIS A 35 8.88 -16.52 34.66
CA HIS A 35 9.32 -15.16 34.28
C HIS A 35 10.41 -15.16 33.20
N LEU A 36 10.47 -16.21 32.37
CA LEU A 36 11.45 -16.34 31.30
C LEU A 36 10.82 -15.96 29.96
N ILE A 37 11.67 -15.49 29.05
CA ILE A 37 11.27 -15.19 27.68
C ILE A 37 11.93 -16.21 26.77
N PHE A 38 11.15 -16.78 25.85
CA PHE A 38 11.57 -17.80 24.92
C PHE A 38 11.41 -17.33 23.48
N CYS A 39 12.30 -17.79 22.60
CA CYS A 39 12.09 -17.71 21.17
C CYS A 39 11.07 -18.77 20.74
N ASP A 40 9.94 -18.37 20.17
CA ASP A 40 8.92 -19.31 19.69
C ASP A 40 9.42 -20.19 18.52
N ARG A 41 10.46 -19.74 17.81
CA ARG A 41 11.01 -20.47 16.65
C ARG A 41 11.98 -21.58 17.03
N CYS A 42 12.83 -21.35 18.03
CA CYS A 42 13.92 -22.26 18.37
C CYS A 42 13.94 -22.69 19.84
N GLY A 43 12.99 -22.23 20.65
CA GLY A 43 12.87 -22.56 22.08
C GLY A 43 13.95 -21.97 22.97
N ALA A 44 14.90 -21.21 22.42
CA ALA A 44 16.00 -20.64 23.19
C ALA A 44 15.48 -19.61 24.20
N VAL A 45 15.98 -19.67 25.43
CA VAL A 45 15.79 -18.61 26.42
C VAL A 45 16.48 -17.35 25.91
N ILE A 46 15.75 -16.24 25.95
CA ILE A 46 16.19 -14.91 25.57
C ILE A 46 16.24 -14.06 26.83
N ASP A 47 17.36 -13.34 26.98
CA ASP A 47 17.52 -12.31 28.00
C ASP A 47 16.39 -11.26 27.93
N PRO A 48 15.72 -10.91 29.05
CA PRO A 48 14.59 -9.98 29.05
C PRO A 48 14.93 -8.59 28.48
N PHE A 49 16.14 -8.07 28.74
CA PHE A 49 16.56 -6.78 28.19
C PHE A 49 16.75 -6.86 26.68
N ALA A 50 17.38 -7.93 26.18
CA ALA A 50 17.48 -8.19 24.75
C ALA A 50 16.09 -8.30 24.08
N ALA A 51 15.15 -9.01 24.70
CA ALA A 51 13.77 -9.13 24.21
C ALA A 51 13.06 -7.78 24.09
N MET A 52 13.14 -6.93 25.13
CA MET A 52 12.58 -5.58 25.10
C MET A 52 13.17 -4.73 23.96
N LEU A 53 14.47 -4.83 23.73
CA LEU A 53 15.16 -4.14 22.64
C LEU A 53 14.68 -4.59 21.26
N MET A 54 14.47 -5.90 21.07
CA MET A 54 13.91 -6.46 19.84
C MET A 54 12.50 -5.92 19.55
N VAL A 55 11.64 -5.86 20.56
CA VAL A 55 10.27 -5.34 20.44
C VAL A 55 10.28 -3.85 20.10
N ALA A 56 11.08 -3.03 20.79
CA ALA A 56 11.17 -1.59 20.53
C ALA A 56 11.67 -1.27 19.11
N ILE A 57 12.65 -2.04 18.61
CA ILE A 57 13.13 -1.91 17.22
C ILE A 57 12.04 -2.32 16.22
N PHE A 58 11.32 -3.41 16.50
CA PHE A 58 10.22 -3.89 15.66
C PHE A 58 9.13 -2.82 15.52
N GLU A 59 8.66 -2.27 16.63
CA GLU A 59 7.60 -1.26 16.66
C GLU A 59 7.97 -0.01 15.86
N LYS A 60 9.20 0.52 16.05
CA LYS A 60 9.69 1.67 15.28
C LYS A 60 9.67 1.42 13.78
N ARG A 61 10.09 0.21 13.35
CA ARG A 61 10.11 -0.16 11.94
C ARG A 61 8.69 -0.34 11.40
N GLN A 62 7.81 -1.00 12.16
CA GLN A 62 6.42 -1.22 11.78
C GLN A 62 5.69 0.12 11.59
N ASN A 63 5.87 1.08 12.51
CA ASN A 63 5.31 2.42 12.39
C ASN A 63 5.79 3.16 11.13
N ARG A 64 7.09 3.03 10.78
CA ARG A 64 7.63 3.63 9.56
C ARG A 64 7.00 3.03 8.30
N GLU A 65 6.87 1.71 8.22
CA GLU A 65 6.25 1.06 7.07
C GLU A 65 4.75 1.34 7.00
N TRP A 66 4.04 1.33 8.13
CA TRP A 66 2.63 1.71 8.18
C TRP A 66 2.39 3.14 7.68
N GLY A 67 3.25 4.08 8.03
CA GLY A 67 3.20 5.45 7.51
C GLY A 67 3.25 5.48 5.98
N ARG A 68 4.18 4.74 5.38
CA ARG A 68 4.31 4.63 3.91
C ARG A 68 3.08 3.99 3.26
N TYR A 69 2.54 2.93 3.86
CA TYR A 69 1.32 2.29 3.35
C TYR A 69 0.11 3.23 3.43
N MET A 70 -0.07 3.95 4.54
CA MET A 70 -1.14 4.95 4.68
C MET A 70 -1.00 6.07 3.66
N GLU A 71 0.20 6.60 3.43
CA GLU A 71 0.44 7.62 2.42
C GLU A 71 0.09 7.11 1.01
N SER A 72 0.49 5.88 0.70
CA SER A 72 0.18 5.25 -0.59
C SER A 72 -1.33 5.07 -0.77
N ALA A 73 -2.03 4.56 0.25
CA ALA A 73 -3.48 4.41 0.24
C ALA A 73 -4.18 5.76 0.05
N ARG A 74 -3.72 6.83 0.73
CA ARG A 74 -4.25 8.19 0.53
C ARG A 74 -4.05 8.69 -0.90
N ARG A 75 -2.89 8.42 -1.53
CA ARG A 75 -2.64 8.77 -2.94
C ARG A 75 -3.60 8.05 -3.87
N PHE A 76 -3.76 6.74 -3.72
CA PHE A 76 -4.70 5.97 -4.52
C PHE A 76 -6.14 6.45 -4.35
N TRP A 77 -6.56 6.73 -3.11
CA TRP A 77 -7.88 7.26 -2.83
C TRP A 77 -8.11 8.60 -3.53
N LYS A 78 -7.14 9.53 -3.48
CA LYS A 78 -7.22 10.80 -4.20
C LYS A 78 -7.34 10.60 -5.71
N ILE A 79 -6.54 9.70 -6.29
CA ILE A 79 -6.60 9.40 -7.73
C ILE A 79 -7.96 8.82 -8.09
N ALA A 80 -8.42 7.79 -7.38
CA ALA A 80 -9.70 7.14 -7.64
C ALA A 80 -10.90 8.10 -7.48
N HIS A 81 -10.88 8.95 -6.47
CA HIS A 81 -11.98 9.88 -6.20
C HIS A 81 -12.01 11.07 -7.17
N SER A 82 -10.83 11.50 -7.65
CA SER A 82 -10.72 12.55 -8.68
C SER A 82 -10.86 12.00 -10.11
N TYR A 83 -10.80 10.68 -10.29
CA TYR A 83 -10.94 10.03 -11.59
C TYR A 83 -12.34 10.26 -12.17
N LYS A 84 -12.37 10.80 -13.38
CA LYS A 84 -13.60 11.14 -14.10
C LYS A 84 -13.54 10.45 -15.47
N PRO A 85 -14.17 9.28 -15.65
CA PRO A 85 -14.07 8.48 -16.87
C PRO A 85 -14.40 9.28 -18.14
N TYR A 86 -15.44 10.11 -18.08
CA TYR A 86 -15.86 10.96 -19.20
C TYR A 86 -14.77 11.96 -19.64
N ARG A 87 -13.88 12.42 -18.74
CA ARG A 87 -12.77 13.30 -19.14
C ARG A 87 -11.72 12.56 -19.97
N VAL A 88 -11.51 11.28 -19.69
CA VAL A 88 -10.60 10.44 -20.48
C VAL A 88 -11.20 10.21 -21.86
N ALA A 89 -12.47 9.81 -21.91
CA ALA A 89 -13.20 9.62 -23.16
C ALA A 89 -13.23 10.88 -24.05
N LEU A 90 -13.47 12.06 -23.46
CA LEU A 90 -13.46 13.32 -24.21
C LEU A 90 -12.06 13.68 -24.74
N LYS A 91 -10.98 13.44 -23.97
CA LYS A 91 -9.61 13.64 -24.45
C LYS A 91 -9.24 12.69 -25.59
N GLU A 92 -9.71 11.45 -25.50
CA GLU A 92 -9.48 10.45 -26.55
C GLU A 92 -10.27 10.78 -27.81
N MET A 93 -11.52 11.22 -27.66
CA MET A 93 -12.32 11.77 -28.74
C MET A 93 -11.61 12.96 -29.41
N GLU A 94 -11.16 13.95 -28.63
CA GLU A 94 -10.40 15.11 -29.15
C GLU A 94 -9.15 14.67 -29.92
N LYS A 95 -8.37 13.72 -29.38
CA LYS A 95 -7.18 13.18 -30.04
C LYS A 95 -7.50 12.53 -31.39
N ASN A 96 -8.63 11.82 -31.48
CA ASN A 96 -9.01 11.09 -32.68
C ASN A 96 -9.63 11.99 -33.76
N MET A 97 -10.19 13.15 -33.40
CA MET A 97 -10.91 14.00 -34.34
C MET A 97 -10.02 14.69 -35.40
N GLY A 98 -8.69 14.67 -35.26
CA GLY A 98 -7.76 15.22 -36.26
C GLY A 98 -7.96 16.72 -36.52
N ARG A 99 -7.43 17.24 -37.64
CA ARG A 99 -7.62 18.63 -38.10
C ARG A 99 -7.77 18.70 -39.62
N GLY A 100 -8.57 19.65 -40.11
CA GLY A 100 -8.72 19.93 -41.55
C GLY A 100 -9.64 18.97 -42.29
N ASN A 101 -9.42 18.79 -43.60
CA ASN A 101 -10.32 18.01 -44.49
C ASN A 101 -10.38 16.50 -44.20
N ASN A 102 -9.47 15.96 -43.38
CA ASN A 102 -9.47 14.56 -42.93
C ASN A 102 -9.87 14.44 -41.45
N ALA A 103 -10.64 15.40 -40.92
CA ALA A 103 -11.16 15.33 -39.56
C ALA A 103 -12.12 14.15 -39.41
N MET A 104 -11.89 13.34 -38.38
CA MET A 104 -12.77 12.24 -38.02
C MET A 104 -13.82 12.76 -37.06
N LEU A 105 -15.09 12.43 -37.26
CA LEU A 105 -16.13 12.78 -36.30
C LEU A 105 -16.50 11.54 -35.45
N PRO A 106 -16.80 11.72 -34.15
CA PRO A 106 -17.30 10.63 -33.34
C PRO A 106 -18.69 10.17 -33.83
N CYS A 107 -18.95 8.87 -33.71
CA CYS A 107 -20.26 8.29 -33.99
C CYS A 107 -21.04 8.07 -32.70
N CYS A 108 -22.35 8.31 -32.74
CA CYS A 108 -23.25 8.03 -31.63
C CYS A 108 -23.37 6.51 -31.42
N PRO A 109 -23.11 5.98 -30.20
CA PRO A 109 -23.11 4.54 -29.95
C PRO A 109 -24.50 3.88 -30.00
N LYS A 110 -25.60 4.66 -30.08
CA LYS A 110 -26.98 4.12 -30.18
C LYS A 110 -27.49 4.03 -31.62
N CYS A 111 -26.99 4.87 -32.53
CA CYS A 111 -27.50 4.96 -33.90
C CYS A 111 -26.42 5.00 -34.99
N ASP A 112 -25.15 4.93 -34.60
CA ASP A 112 -23.94 4.92 -35.44
C ASP A 112 -23.77 6.13 -36.37
N ARG A 113 -24.58 7.18 -36.19
CA ARG A 113 -24.44 8.42 -36.96
C ARG A 113 -23.30 9.26 -36.41
N ALA A 114 -22.46 9.77 -37.30
CA ALA A 114 -21.47 10.78 -36.98
C ALA A 114 -22.15 12.06 -36.47
N PHE A 115 -21.53 12.72 -35.50
CA PHE A 115 -22.00 14.01 -34.99
C PHE A 115 -20.82 14.93 -34.68
N ASP A 116 -21.02 16.24 -34.78
CA ASP A 116 -20.06 17.22 -34.28
C ASP A 116 -20.29 17.44 -32.78
N PRO A 117 -19.31 17.18 -31.90
CA PRO A 117 -19.42 17.51 -30.48
C PRO A 117 -19.77 18.97 -30.20
N ALA A 118 -19.46 19.90 -31.10
CA ALA A 118 -19.85 21.31 -31.00
C ALA A 118 -21.38 21.52 -31.05
N ASP A 119 -22.13 20.56 -31.60
CA ASP A 119 -23.60 20.62 -31.66
C ASP A 119 -24.29 20.21 -30.35
N ILE A 120 -23.55 19.70 -29.35
CA ILE A 120 -24.12 19.33 -28.05
C ILE A 120 -24.53 20.60 -27.27
N LYS A 121 -25.83 20.88 -27.25
CA LYS A 121 -26.41 22.07 -26.56
C LYS A 121 -27.23 21.75 -25.30
N ALA A 122 -27.59 20.49 -25.10
CA ALA A 122 -28.44 20.06 -24.00
C ALA A 122 -27.73 19.02 -23.13
N TYR A 123 -27.94 19.12 -21.81
CA TYR A 123 -27.37 18.22 -20.82
C TYR A 123 -28.46 17.78 -19.85
N VAL A 124 -28.56 16.49 -19.59
CA VAL A 124 -29.50 15.92 -18.61
C VAL A 124 -28.73 15.35 -17.43
N ASN A 125 -29.34 15.36 -16.25
CA ASN A 125 -28.72 14.74 -15.09
C ASN A 125 -28.65 13.22 -15.30
N LYS A 126 -27.53 12.60 -14.92
CA LYS A 126 -27.30 11.14 -15.05
C LYS A 126 -28.45 10.30 -14.49
N LYS A 127 -29.12 10.78 -13.43
CA LYS A 127 -30.26 10.08 -12.80
C LYS A 127 -31.52 9.99 -13.68
N TYR A 128 -31.58 10.73 -14.79
CA TYR A 128 -32.71 10.75 -15.72
C TYR A 128 -32.34 10.22 -17.12
N VAL A 129 -31.19 9.57 -17.26
CA VAL A 129 -30.83 8.89 -18.51
C VAL A 129 -31.64 7.61 -18.57
N CYS A 130 -32.62 7.53 -19.47
CA CYS A 130 -33.35 6.29 -19.76
C CYS A 130 -32.41 5.32 -20.50
N ASP A 131 -32.47 4.04 -20.13
CA ASP A 131 -31.71 2.95 -20.76
C ASP A 131 -32.04 2.83 -22.25
#